data_AF-A0A2N0QK59-F1
#
_entry.id   AF-A0A2N0QK59-F1
#
_cell.length_a   1.000
_cell.length_b   1.000
_cell.length_c   1.000
_cell.angle_alpha   90.00
_cell.angle_beta   90.00
_cell.angle_gamma   90.00
#
_symmetry.space_group_name_H-M   'P 1'
#
loop_
_entity.id
_entity.type
_entity.pdbx_description
1 polymer ?
#
loop_
_entity_poly.entity_id
_entity_poly.type
_entity_poly.pdbx_seq_one_letter_code
_entity_poly.pdbx_strand_id
1 'polypeptide(L)'
;VMDESSFETMFTQLLRVLELRGIKRQKDQTLHSFAKVVDDTFGTEEMSKITYVYEQYIYGNESQHIDFGKLKESWEYLINRSSS
;
A
#
# COMPACT_ATOMS: atom_id res chain seq x y z
N VAL A 1 16.83 -7.71 5.57
CA VAL A 1 16.86 -6.46 4.75
C VAL A 1 15.69 -6.58 3.80
N MET A 2 14.78 -5.60 3.78
CA MET A 2 13.65 -5.64 2.85
C MET A 2 14.18 -5.36 1.45
N ASP A 3 13.77 -6.18 0.48
CA ASP A 3 14.09 -6.01 -0.92
C ASP A 3 12.82 -5.85 -1.76
N GLU A 4 13.03 -5.63 -3.05
CA GLU A 4 12.03 -5.46 -4.08
C GLU A 4 10.92 -6.52 -4.06
N SER A 5 11.31 -7.80 -4.06
CA SER A 5 10.39 -8.95 -4.04
C SER A 5 9.57 -9.02 -2.74
N SER A 6 10.16 -8.57 -1.64
CA SER A 6 9.51 -8.49 -0.33
C SER A 6 8.42 -7.42 -0.32
N PHE A 7 8.62 -6.30 -1.00
CA PHE A 7 7.66 -5.19 -1.02
C PHE A 7 6.39 -5.52 -1.81
N GLU A 8 6.51 -6.12 -3.01
CA GLU A 8 5.34 -6.53 -3.79
C GLU A 8 4.47 -7.55 -3.02
N THR A 9 5.13 -8.48 -2.31
CA THR A 9 4.46 -9.46 -1.45
C THR A 9 3.70 -8.78 -0.32
N MET A 10 4.33 -7.82 0.37
CA MET A 10 3.69 -7.04 1.44
C MET A 10 2.49 -6.24 0.94
N PHE A 11 2.62 -5.57 -0.21
CA PHE A 11 1.54 -4.80 -0.80
C PHE A 11 0.36 -5.69 -1.17
N THR A 12 0.62 -6.85 -1.79
CA THR A 12 -0.42 -7.83 -2.11
C THR A 12 -1.10 -8.38 -0.86
N GLN A 13 -0.34 -8.67 0.20
CA GLN A 13 -0.89 -9.09 1.48
C GLN A 13 -1.80 -8.01 2.09
N LEU A 14 -1.40 -6.75 2.04
CA LEU A 14 -2.21 -5.62 2.51
C LEU A 14 -3.55 -5.54 1.77
N LEU A 15 -3.55 -5.64 0.44
CA LEU A 15 -4.77 -5.65 -0.37
C LEU A 15 -5.71 -6.79 0.05
N ARG A 16 -5.17 -7.99 0.30
CA ARG A 16 -5.95 -9.14 0.75
C ARG A 16 -6.57 -8.92 2.13
N VAL A 17 -5.82 -8.34 3.07
CA VAL A 17 -6.34 -8.05 4.41
C VAL A 17 -7.47 -7.01 4.34
N LEU A 18 -7.33 -5.96 3.52
CA LEU A 18 -8.38 -4.97 3.30
C LEU A 18 -9.64 -5.60 2.67
N GLU A 19 -9.47 -6.50 1.69
CA GLU A 19 -10.60 -7.21 1.08
C GLU A 19 -11.33 -8.11 2.09
N LEU A 20 -10.61 -8.81 2.97
CA LEU A 20 -11.21 -9.60 4.06
C LEU A 20 -12.03 -8.75 5.04
N ARG A 21 -11.76 -7.44 5.11
CA ARG A 21 -12.53 -6.45 5.88
C ARG A 21 -13.67 -5.79 5.11
N GLY A 22 -13.88 -6.17 3.86
CA GLY A 22 -14.90 -5.59 3.00
C GLY A 22 -14.48 -4.29 2.30
N ILE A 23 -13.22 -3.86 2.44
CA ILE A 23 -12.68 -2.71 1.71
C ILE A 23 -12.06 -3.23 0.41
N LYS A 24 -12.91 -3.42 -0.60
CA LYS A 24 -12.52 -4.01 -1.88
C LYS A 24 -12.33 -2.96 -2.97
N ARG A 25 -11.22 -3.06 -3.70
CA ARG A 25 -10.96 -2.26 -4.89
C ARG A 25 -11.98 -2.58 -6.00
N GLN A 26 -12.58 -1.55 -6.57
CA GLN A 26 -13.50 -1.72 -7.71
C GLN A 26 -12.73 -1.94 -9.02
N LYS A 27 -13.37 -2.58 -10.00
CA LYS A 27 -12.72 -3.05 -11.25
C LYS A 27 -12.14 -1.90 -12.09
N ASP A 28 -12.78 -0.74 -12.02
CA ASP A 28 -12.46 0.50 -12.73
C ASP A 28 -11.63 1.48 -11.89
N GLN A 29 -11.38 1.16 -10.61
CA GLN A 29 -10.61 2.00 -9.71
C GLN A 29 -9.11 1.80 -9.94
N THR A 30 -8.34 2.88 -10.04
CA THR A 30 -6.86 2.82 -10.03
C THR A 30 -6.35 2.48 -8.62
N LEU A 31 -5.09 2.06 -8.47
CA LEU A 31 -4.52 1.84 -7.14
C LEU A 31 -4.51 3.15 -6.34
N HIS A 32 -4.09 4.26 -6.94
CA HIS A 32 -4.16 5.59 -6.32
C HIS A 32 -5.56 5.97 -5.81
N SER A 33 -6.60 5.81 -6.64
CA SER A 33 -7.97 6.16 -6.22
C SER A 33 -8.54 5.20 -5.17
N PHE A 34 -8.10 3.94 -5.17
CA PHE A 34 -8.39 2.99 -4.08
C PHE A 34 -7.70 3.40 -2.78
N ALA A 35 -6.45 3.84 -2.86
CA ALA A 35 -5.70 4.29 -1.70
C ALA A 35 -6.38 5.46 -0.98
N LYS A 36 -6.97 6.41 -1.72
CA LYS A 36 -7.77 7.50 -1.14
C LYS A 36 -8.97 7.01 -0.36
N VAL A 37 -9.69 6.00 -0.84
CA VAL A 37 -10.83 5.42 -0.11
C VAL A 37 -10.38 4.78 1.21
N VAL A 38 -9.26 4.06 1.21
CA VAL A 38 -8.69 3.45 2.43
C VAL A 38 -8.24 4.52 3.42
N ASP A 39 -7.57 5.55 2.92
CA ASP A 39 -7.10 6.69 3.69
C ASP A 39 -8.26 7.44 4.36
N ASP A 40 -9.34 7.71 3.63
CA ASP A 40 -10.57 8.31 4.17
C ASP A 40 -11.22 7.40 5.22
N THR A 41 -11.20 6.08 5.00
CA THR A 41 -11.77 5.09 5.93
C THR A 41 -11.01 5.05 7.26
N PHE A 42 -9.67 5.19 7.23
CA PHE A 42 -8.84 5.11 8.42
C PHE A 42 -8.41 6.46 9.00
N GLY A 43 -8.72 7.57 8.31
CA GLY A 43 -8.32 8.92 8.68
C GLY A 43 -6.80 9.10 8.63
N THR A 44 -6.16 8.61 7.55
CA THR A 44 -4.70 8.59 7.39
C THR A 44 -4.30 8.91 5.94
N GLU A 45 -3.00 8.93 5.65
CA GLU A 45 -2.46 9.05 4.29
C GLU A 45 -1.51 7.90 3.92
N GLU A 46 -1.39 6.90 4.80
CA GLU A 46 -0.42 5.82 4.66
C GLU A 46 -0.68 4.96 3.42
N MET A 47 -1.95 4.74 3.03
CA MET A 47 -2.26 3.94 1.84
C MET A 47 -1.86 4.70 0.57
N SER A 48 -2.10 6.02 0.51
CA SER A 48 -1.64 6.85 -0.61
C SER A 48 -0.10 6.82 -0.73
N LYS A 49 0.62 6.93 0.38
CA LYS A 49 2.09 6.93 0.39
C LYS A 49 2.67 5.63 -0.14
N ILE A 50 2.24 4.49 0.40
CA ILE A 50 2.76 3.18 -0.01
C ILE A 50 2.37 2.85 -1.46
N THR A 51 1.17 3.25 -1.88
CA THR A 51 0.69 3.05 -3.26
C THR A 51 1.47 3.90 -4.27
N TYR A 52 1.76 5.15 -3.93
CA TYR A 52 2.58 6.01 -4.79
C TYR A 52 3.94 5.37 -5.06
N VAL A 53 4.61 4.87 -4.02
CA VAL A 53 5.91 4.22 -4.19
C VAL A 53 5.79 2.91 -4.95
N TYR A 54 4.71 2.14 -4.74
CA TYR A 54 4.43 0.94 -5.54
C TYR A 54 4.25 1.24 -7.03
N GLU A 55 3.46 2.28 -7.37
CA GLU A 55 3.27 2.70 -8.77
C GLU A 55 4.57 3.24 -9.39
N GLN A 56 5.35 4.04 -8.65
CA GLN A 56 6.67 4.51 -9.10
C GLN A 56 7.66 3.36 -9.28
N TYR A 57 7.59 2.34 -8.45
CA TYR A 57 8.49 1.19 -8.53
C TYR A 57 8.13 0.25 -9.72
N ILE A 58 6.84 -0.03 -9.95
CA ILE A 58 6.40 -0.89 -11.06
C ILE A 58 6.53 -0.20 -12.43
N TYR A 59 6.31 1.12 -12.49
CA TYR A 59 6.26 1.87 -13.75
C TYR A 59 7.45 2.80 -13.98
N GLY A 60 8.22 3.12 -12.94
CA GLY A 60 9.36 4.02 -13.01
C GLY A 60 10.63 3.28 -13.37
N ASN A 61 11.18 3.59 -14.54
CA ASN A 61 12.54 3.24 -14.96
C ASN A 61 13.64 3.93 -14.11
N GLU A 62 13.27 4.58 -13.01
CA GLU A 62 14.17 5.37 -12.18
C GLU A 62 14.49 4.63 -10.88
N SER A 63 15.79 4.42 -10.68
CA SER A 63 16.39 3.97 -9.42
C SER A 63 16.27 5.08 -8.36
N GLN A 64 15.04 5.42 -7.97
CA GLN A 64 14.84 6.32 -6.84
C GLN A 64 15.30 5.61 -5.57
N HIS A 65 15.95 6.35 -4.67
CA HIS A 65 16.28 5.85 -3.33
C HIS A 65 14.97 5.63 -2.55
N ILE A 66 14.39 4.44 -2.73
CA ILE A 66 13.21 4.01 -1.98
C ILE A 66 13.63 3.77 -0.53
N ASP A 67 13.01 4.51 0.38
CA ASP A 67 13.15 4.28 1.81
C ASP A 67 12.20 3.15 2.23
N PHE A 68 12.69 1.90 2.12
CA PHE A 68 11.96 0.70 2.52
C PHE A 68 11.62 0.67 4.01
N GLY A 69 12.33 1.44 4.85
CA GLY A 69 12.01 1.58 6.28
C GLY A 69 10.65 2.23 6.47
N LYS A 70 10.43 3.38 5.83
CA LYS A 70 9.15 4.10 5.90
C LYS A 70 7.99 3.32 5.29
N LEU A 71 8.23 2.60 4.20
CA LEU A 71 7.20 1.74 3.60
C LEU A 71 6.75 0.64 4.55
N LYS A 72 7.69 0.03 5.29
CA LYS A 72 7.39 -0.97 6.30
C LYS A 72 6.55 -0.37 7.43
N GLU A 73 6.88 0.83 7.89
CA GLU A 73 6.10 1.53 8.93
C GLU A 73 4.66 1.81 8.48
N SER A 74 4.48 2.35 7.27
CA SER A 74 3.15 2.57 6.67
C SER A 74 2.35 1.26 6.55
N TRP A 75 3.01 0.18 6.11
CA TRP A 75 2.38 -1.13 6.01
C TRP A 75 1.97 -1.69 7.37
N GLU A 76 2.85 -1.65 8.37
CA GLU A 76 2.56 -2.13 9.73
C GLU A 76 1.40 -1.36 10.35
N TYR A 77 1.36 -0.04 10.15
CA TYR A 77 0.24 0.79 10.57
C TYR A 77 -1.10 0.32 9.96
N LEU A 78 -1.12 0.12 8.64
CA LEU A 78 -2.34 -0.29 7.92
C LEU A 78 -2.77 -1.71 8.30
N ILE A 79 -1.84 -2.66 8.44
CA ILE A 79 -2.13 -4.03 8.86
C ILE A 79 -2.72 -4.05 10.26
N ASN A 80 -2.16 -3.31 11.21
CA ASN A 80 -2.66 -3.25 12.58
C ASN A 80 -4.09 -2.67 12.64
N ARG A 81 -4.35 -1.62 11.87
CA ARG A 81 -5.67 -0.99 11.77
C ARG A 81 -6.69 -1.84 11.01
N SER A 82 -6.18 -2.70 10.13
CA SER A 82 -6.92 -3.72 9.40
C SER A 82 -6.85 -5.10 10.04
N SER A 83 -6.41 -5.23 11.30
CA SER A 83 -6.44 -6.48 12.08
C SER A 83 -7.10 -6.33 13.46
N SER A 84 -7.27 -5.09 13.93
CA SER A 84 -8.03 -4.72 15.15
C SER A 84 -9.54 -4.65 14.91
#